data_AF-A0A6P6Y045-F1
#
_entry.id   AF-A0A6P6Y045-F1
#
_cell.length_a   1.000
_cell.length_b   1.000
_cell.length_c   1.000
_cell.angle_alpha   90.00
_cell.angle_beta   90.00
_cell.angle_gamma   90.00
#
_symmetry.space_group_name_H-M   'P 1'
#
loop_
_entity.id
_entity.type
_entity.pdbx_description
1 polymer ?
#
loop_
_entity_poly.entity_id
_entity_poly.type
_entity_poly.pdbx_seq_one_letter_code
_entity_poly.pdbx_strand_id
1 'polypeptide(L)'
;MSKTKTSNSINPKRCKANARERNRMHGLNQALDQLRACIPLKHLEMNQTVFSRKIQKLSKIETLRLARNYLILLTEILHNQSQDVNQSSIDNLTMGQILAYGLGRQSLNHLSLQMNFSSARMLSQPSPNVQQIFAKFGCCSPKSDDYAWMTMSDENFIQSSSL
;
A
#
# COMPACT_ATOMS: atom_id res chain seq x y z
N MET A 1 2.81 -59.56 -7.43
CA MET A 1 1.94 -58.39 -7.67
C MET A 1 2.78 -57.13 -7.67
N SER A 2 3.24 -56.69 -8.84
CA SER A 2 4.11 -55.52 -9.00
C SER A 2 3.25 -54.26 -9.10
N LYS A 3 3.36 -53.35 -8.12
CA LYS A 3 2.74 -52.03 -8.17
C LYS A 3 3.49 -51.19 -9.22
N THR A 4 2.90 -51.00 -10.39
CA THR A 4 3.41 -50.10 -11.42
C THR A 4 3.35 -48.66 -10.92
N LYS A 5 4.51 -48.04 -10.72
CA LYS A 5 4.65 -46.57 -10.60
C LYS A 5 4.12 -45.94 -11.88
N THR A 6 2.93 -45.34 -11.82
CA THR A 6 2.43 -44.45 -12.86
C THR A 6 3.40 -43.29 -12.98
N SER A 7 4.21 -43.27 -14.04
CA SER A 7 5.05 -42.13 -14.39
C SER A 7 4.15 -40.91 -14.53
N ASN A 8 4.26 -39.97 -13.59
CA ASN A 8 3.64 -38.65 -13.70
C ASN A 8 4.26 -37.95 -14.93
N SER A 9 3.69 -38.23 -16.11
CA SER A 9 4.04 -37.54 -17.36
C SER A 9 3.75 -36.06 -17.14
N ILE A 10 4.83 -35.29 -16.95
CA ILE A 10 4.77 -33.84 -16.83
C ILE A 10 4.22 -33.32 -18.15
N ASN A 11 2.93 -32.97 -18.18
CA ASN A 11 2.28 -32.42 -19.36
C ASN A 11 3.07 -31.18 -19.86
N PRO A 12 3.72 -31.23 -21.03
CA PRO A 12 4.65 -30.19 -21.48
C PRO A 12 3.94 -28.86 -21.73
N LYS A 13 2.66 -28.87 -22.12
CA LYS A 13 1.84 -27.66 -22.28
C LYS A 13 1.63 -26.97 -20.93
N ARG A 14 1.38 -27.75 -19.87
CA ARG A 14 1.22 -27.25 -18.49
C ARG A 14 2.52 -26.66 -17.96
N CYS A 15 3.67 -27.31 -18.19
CA CYS A 15 4.96 -26.75 -17.80
C CYS A 15 5.28 -25.43 -18.50
N LYS A 16 5.02 -25.35 -19.82
CA LYS A 16 5.21 -24.10 -20.57
C LYS A 16 4.30 -22.99 -20.05
N ALA A 17 3.06 -23.30 -19.68
CA ALA A 17 2.13 -22.34 -19.07
C ALA A 17 2.61 -21.84 -17.70
N ASN A 18 3.04 -22.76 -16.82
CA ASN A 18 3.57 -22.41 -15.50
C ASN A 18 4.83 -21.54 -15.58
N ALA A 19 5.70 -21.78 -16.56
CA ALA A 19 6.89 -20.96 -16.79
C ALA A 19 6.51 -19.53 -17.23
N ARG A 20 5.53 -19.39 -18.12
CA ARG A 20 5.02 -18.07 -18.53
C ARG A 20 4.43 -17.29 -17.34
N GLU A 21 3.63 -17.96 -16.52
CA GLU A 21 3.03 -17.31 -15.35
C GLU A 21 4.08 -16.88 -14.31
N ARG A 22 5.11 -17.70 -14.09
CA ARG A 22 6.26 -17.31 -13.27
C ARG A 22 6.92 -16.04 -13.80
N ASN A 23 7.20 -15.96 -15.10
CA ASN A 23 7.79 -14.76 -15.71
C ASN A 23 6.89 -13.53 -15.58
N ARG A 24 5.57 -13.69 -15.78
CA ARG A 24 4.59 -12.62 -15.56
C ARG A 24 4.62 -12.12 -14.12
N MET A 25 4.65 -13.03 -13.15
CA MET A 25 4.73 -12.71 -11.72
C MET A 25 6.07 -12.07 -11.34
N HIS A 26 7.18 -12.46 -11.97
CA HIS A 26 8.46 -11.79 -11.79
C HIS A 26 8.41 -10.33 -12.25
N GLY A 27 7.81 -10.05 -13.41
CA GLY A 27 7.59 -8.68 -13.89
C GLY A 27 6.73 -7.85 -12.92
N LEU A 28 5.63 -8.42 -12.43
CA LEU A 28 4.76 -7.74 -11.44
C LEU A 28 5.51 -7.43 -10.14
N ASN A 29 6.27 -8.39 -9.61
CA ASN A 29 7.03 -8.19 -8.39
C ASN A 29 8.15 -7.14 -8.58
N GLN A 30 8.78 -7.10 -9.77
CA GLN A 30 9.77 -6.08 -10.12
C GLN A 30 9.15 -4.66 -10.14
N ALA A 31 7.97 -4.50 -10.76
CA ALA A 31 7.24 -3.23 -10.74
C ALA A 31 6.88 -2.79 -9.31
N LEU A 32 6.47 -3.74 -8.45
CA LEU A 32 6.19 -3.45 -7.04
C LEU A 32 7.46 -3.01 -6.27
N ASP A 33 8.62 -3.60 -6.58
CA ASP A 33 9.90 -3.17 -6.00
C ASP A 33 10.34 -1.79 -6.49
N GLN A 34 10.05 -1.42 -7.75
CA GLN A 34 10.24 -0.05 -8.25
C GLN A 34 9.33 0.95 -7.52
N LEU A 35 8.06 0.57 -7.28
CA LEU A 35 7.14 1.39 -6.50
C LEU A 35 7.68 1.61 -5.07
N ARG A 36 8.21 0.57 -4.40
CA ARG A 36 8.85 0.71 -3.08
C ARG A 36 10.03 1.68 -3.08
N ALA A 37 10.74 1.81 -4.20
CA ALA A 37 11.88 2.72 -4.30
C ALA A 37 11.48 4.20 -4.29
N CYS A 38 10.26 4.53 -4.73
CA CYS A 38 9.78 5.91 -4.85
C CYS A 38 8.92 6.36 -3.65
N ILE A 39 8.62 5.44 -2.72
CA ILE A 39 7.77 5.71 -1.55
C ILE A 39 8.62 6.25 -0.38
N PRO A 40 8.11 7.21 0.44
CA PRO A 40 8.90 7.93 1.46
C PRO A 40 9.59 7.05 2.52
N LEU A 41 9.06 5.86 2.81
CA LEU A 41 9.65 4.94 3.80
C LEU A 41 11.06 4.45 3.43
N LYS A 42 11.46 4.48 2.15
CA LYS A 42 12.83 4.18 1.74
C LYS A 42 13.70 5.43 1.61
N HIS A 43 13.09 6.59 1.35
CA HIS A 43 13.81 7.81 0.96
C HIS A 43 14.30 8.63 2.16
N LEU A 44 13.71 8.51 3.35
CA LEU A 44 14.22 9.22 4.54
C LEU A 44 15.52 8.59 5.12
N GLU A 45 16.02 7.50 4.55
CA GLU A 45 17.37 6.97 4.83
C GLU A 45 18.46 7.61 3.95
N MET A 46 18.11 8.32 2.88
CA MET A 46 19.13 8.93 2.00
C MET A 46 19.91 10.08 2.67
N ASN A 47 19.45 10.52 3.86
CA ASN A 47 20.10 11.54 4.68
C ASN A 47 20.72 11.01 6.00
N GLN A 48 20.83 9.69 6.21
CA GLN A 48 21.53 9.16 7.38
C GLN A 48 22.47 8.03 6.99
N THR A 49 23.73 8.41 6.78
CA THR A 49 24.87 7.51 6.70
C THR A 49 24.94 6.65 7.97
N VAL A 50 25.30 5.37 7.77
CA VAL A 50 25.76 4.40 8.78
C VAL A 50 24.64 3.46 9.31
N PHE A 51 24.86 2.17 9.01
CA PHE A 51 24.04 0.98 9.27
C PHE A 51 22.92 0.66 8.27
N SER A 52 23.28 -0.24 7.32
CA SER A 52 22.36 -1.18 6.68
C SER A 52 21.60 -2.00 7.74
N ARG A 53 20.61 -1.41 8.39
CA ARG A 53 19.59 -2.14 9.14
C ARG A 53 18.61 -2.69 8.12
N LYS A 54 18.94 -3.86 7.56
CA LYS A 54 18.11 -4.74 6.72
C LYS A 54 16.64 -4.27 6.66
N ILE A 55 16.34 -3.36 5.72
CA ILE A 55 15.03 -2.72 5.61
C ILE A 55 14.00 -3.84 5.48
N GLN A 56 13.10 -3.97 6.45
CA GLN A 56 12.00 -4.91 6.31
C GLN A 56 11.16 -4.45 5.12
N LYS A 57 11.17 -5.25 4.04
CA LYS A 57 10.32 -5.01 2.89
C LYS A 57 8.87 -4.96 3.35
N LEU A 58 8.20 -3.84 3.12
CA LEU A 58 6.75 -3.73 3.31
C LEU A 58 6.04 -4.86 2.56
N SER A 59 4.97 -5.38 3.17
CA SER A 59 4.09 -6.33 2.49
C SER A 59 3.49 -5.70 1.23
N LYS A 60 2.94 -6.54 0.33
CA LYS A 60 2.33 -6.05 -0.92
C LYS A 60 1.22 -5.05 -0.64
N ILE A 61 0.34 -5.35 0.32
CA ILE A 61 -0.77 -4.47 0.72
C ILE A 61 -0.28 -3.17 1.36
N GLU A 62 0.72 -3.22 2.24
CA GLU A 62 1.25 -2.02 2.88
C GLU A 62 1.95 -1.11 1.87
N THR A 63 2.66 -1.68 0.90
CA THR A 63 3.27 -0.93 -0.21
C THR A 63 2.20 -0.16 -0.98
N LEU A 64 1.09 -0.82 -1.34
CA LEU A 64 -0.01 -0.19 -2.09
C LEU A 64 -0.76 0.86 -1.26
N ARG A 65 -1.04 0.57 0.02
CA ARG A 65 -1.68 1.52 0.94
C ARG A 65 -0.84 2.78 1.08
N LEU A 66 0.45 2.62 1.34
CA LEU A 66 1.34 3.75 1.50
C LEU A 66 1.54 4.54 0.19
N ALA A 67 1.60 3.86 -0.97
CA ALA A 67 1.63 4.55 -2.27
C ALA A 67 0.43 5.48 -2.44
N ARG A 68 -0.78 4.97 -2.17
CA ARG A 68 -2.02 5.75 -2.23
C ARG A 68 -1.96 6.93 -1.25
N ASN A 69 -1.57 6.67 -0.01
CA ASN A 69 -1.46 7.71 1.03
C ASN A 69 -0.47 8.80 0.62
N TYR A 70 0.64 8.43 -0.01
CA TYR A 70 1.65 9.38 -0.48
C TYR A 70 1.11 10.27 -1.62
N LEU A 71 0.36 9.71 -2.57
CA LEU A 71 -0.30 10.51 -3.61
C LEU A 71 -1.31 11.50 -3.01
N ILE A 72 -2.11 11.07 -2.03
CA ILE A 72 -3.05 11.94 -1.32
C ILE A 72 -2.30 13.08 -0.62
N LEU A 73 -1.23 12.77 0.11
CA LEU A 73 -0.39 13.76 0.77
C LEU A 73 0.14 14.80 -0.22
N LEU A 74 0.75 14.37 -1.33
CA LEU A 74 1.29 15.27 -2.35
C LEU A 74 0.19 16.15 -2.96
N THR A 75 -1.00 15.59 -3.17
CA THR A 75 -2.16 16.34 -3.69
C THR A 75 -2.57 17.46 -2.73
N GLU A 76 -2.64 17.17 -1.43
CA GLU A 76 -2.98 18.17 -0.42
C GLU A 76 -1.87 19.22 -0.24
N ILE A 77 -0.59 18.83 -0.33
CA ILE A 77 0.53 19.79 -0.32
C ILE A 77 0.41 20.78 -1.48
N LEU A 78 0.16 20.29 -2.71
CA LEU A 78 0.05 21.13 -3.90
C LEU A 78 -1.19 22.05 -3.86
N HIS A 79 -2.30 21.56 -3.31
CA HIS A 79 -3.52 22.35 -3.19
C HIS A 79 -3.39 23.49 -2.17
N ASN A 80 -2.73 23.24 -1.04
CA ASN A 80 -2.48 24.28 -0.03
C ASN A 80 -1.51 25.37 -0.52
N GLN A 81 -0.55 25.03 -1.40
CA GLN A 81 0.38 25.99 -2.00
C GLN A 81 -0.29 26.96 -3.00
N SER A 82 -1.43 26.57 -3.58
CA SER A 82 -2.08 27.33 -4.66
C SER A 82 -3.18 28.28 -4.17
N GLN A 83 -3.69 28.10 -2.94
CA GLN A 83 -4.86 28.81 -2.45
C GLN A 83 -4.58 29.96 -1.48
N ASP A 84 -3.41 30.02 -0.83
CA ASP A 84 -3.06 31.17 0.02
C ASP A 84 -1.57 31.20 0.40
N VAL A 85 -0.89 32.34 0.18
CA VAL A 85 0.53 32.51 0.55
C VAL A 85 0.72 32.56 2.08
N ASN A 86 -0.38 32.69 2.84
CA ASN A 86 -0.39 32.88 4.28
C ASN A 86 -0.99 31.72 5.09
N GLN A 87 -1.42 30.61 4.46
CA GLN A 87 -2.12 29.53 5.16
C GLN A 87 -1.35 28.19 5.17
N SER A 88 -0.84 27.89 6.37
CA SER A 88 -0.42 26.63 6.98
C SER A 88 -0.01 25.47 6.06
N SER A 89 1.31 25.30 5.90
CA SER A 89 1.93 24.01 5.55
C SER A 89 1.33 22.86 6.37
N ILE A 90 1.08 21.71 5.73
CA ILE A 90 0.71 20.47 6.44
C ILE A 90 1.73 20.22 7.55
N ASP A 91 1.27 20.18 8.80
CA ASP A 91 2.16 19.95 9.93
C ASP A 91 2.69 18.51 9.93
N ASN A 92 3.83 18.30 10.59
CA ASN A 92 4.49 16.98 10.60
C ASN A 92 3.54 15.88 11.10
N LEU A 93 2.70 16.17 12.10
CA LEU A 93 1.75 15.20 12.63
C LEU A 93 0.67 14.82 11.62
N THR A 94 0.03 15.78 10.94
CA THR A 94 -0.96 15.48 9.89
C THR A 94 -0.31 14.73 8.74
N MET A 95 0.88 15.13 8.30
CA MET A 95 1.65 14.39 7.29
C MET A 95 1.88 12.94 7.72
N GLY A 96 2.32 12.75 8.95
CA GLY A 96 2.57 11.43 9.51
C GLY A 96 1.31 10.57 9.58
N GLN A 97 0.19 11.14 10.03
CA GLN A 97 -1.10 10.47 10.09
C GLN A 97 -1.63 10.09 8.71
N ILE A 98 -1.44 10.95 7.69
CA ILE A 98 -1.81 10.63 6.31
C ILE A 98 -1.02 9.43 5.81
N LEU A 99 0.31 9.45 5.94
CA LEU A 99 1.18 8.33 5.50
C LEU A 99 0.84 7.03 6.24
N ALA A 100 0.57 7.13 7.54
CA ALA A 100 0.24 6.01 8.43
C ALA A 100 -1.13 5.37 8.20
N TYR A 101 -2.02 6.03 7.47
CA TYR A 101 -3.43 5.65 7.40
C TYR A 101 -3.63 4.20 6.91
N GLY A 102 -4.16 3.35 7.79
CA GLY A 102 -4.44 1.94 7.51
C GLY A 102 -3.21 1.02 7.45
N LEU A 103 -2.04 1.47 7.90
CA LEU A 103 -0.85 0.62 8.01
C LEU A 103 -0.89 -0.27 9.26
N GLY A 104 -0.21 -1.42 9.18
CA GLY A 104 -0.06 -2.33 10.31
C GLY A 104 0.82 -1.74 11.43
N ARG A 105 0.69 -2.28 12.65
CA ARG A 105 1.44 -1.80 13.84
C ARG A 105 2.95 -1.75 13.64
N GLN A 106 3.54 -2.75 12.96
CA GLN A 106 4.97 -2.80 12.70
C GLN A 106 5.42 -1.63 11.80
N SER A 107 4.68 -1.39 10.71
CA SER A 107 4.92 -0.29 9.79
C SER A 107 4.69 1.07 10.45
N LEU A 108 3.69 1.21 11.32
CA LEU A 108 3.48 2.41 12.14
C LEU A 108 4.66 2.70 13.05
N ASN A 109 5.21 1.69 13.73
CA ASN A 109 6.39 1.85 14.58
C ASN A 109 7.61 2.29 13.78
N HIS A 110 7.83 1.69 12.60
CA HIS A 110 8.94 2.09 11.72
C HIS A 110 8.80 3.56 11.29
N LEU A 111 7.62 3.93 10.82
CA LEU A 111 7.31 5.29 10.37
C LEU A 111 7.43 6.32 11.51
N SER A 112 7.00 5.95 12.72
CA SER A 112 7.16 6.77 13.94
C SER A 112 8.62 7.08 14.22
N LEU A 113 9.51 6.06 14.14
CA LEU A 113 10.95 6.24 14.36
C LEU A 113 11.56 7.12 13.26
N GLN A 114 11.19 6.86 12.01
CA GLN A 114 11.75 7.54 10.84
C GLN A 114 11.38 9.02 10.77
N MET A 115 10.18 9.39 11.23
CA MET A 115 9.75 10.79 11.32
C MET A 115 9.95 11.39 12.73
N ASN A 116 10.69 10.71 13.61
CA ASN A 116 11.04 11.17 14.95
C ASN A 116 9.83 11.54 15.85
N PHE A 117 8.77 10.75 15.81
CA PHE A 117 7.63 10.87 16.73
C PHE A 117 7.90 10.15 18.05
N SER A 118 7.47 10.75 19.17
CA SER A 118 7.60 10.16 20.51
C SER A 118 6.84 8.84 20.67
N SER A 119 5.76 8.62 19.90
CA SER A 119 4.99 7.37 19.95
C SER A 119 4.21 7.10 18.66
N ALA A 120 4.24 5.86 18.19
CA ALA A 120 3.43 5.41 17.04
C ALA A 120 1.91 5.52 17.29
N ARG A 121 1.47 5.69 18.55
CA ARG A 121 0.06 5.95 18.88
C ARG A 121 -0.45 7.24 18.24
N MET A 122 0.41 8.25 18.11
CA MET A 122 0.07 9.52 17.46
C MET A 122 -0.33 9.35 15.99
N LEU A 123 0.17 8.29 15.36
CA LEU A 123 -0.10 7.93 13.97
C LEU A 123 -1.25 6.93 13.82
N SER A 124 -1.58 6.20 14.89
CA SER A 124 -2.57 5.11 14.86
C SER A 124 -4.03 5.58 14.79
N GLN A 125 -4.29 6.82 15.19
CA GLN A 125 -5.61 7.43 15.17
C GLN A 125 -5.55 8.69 14.29
N PRO A 126 -6.08 8.64 13.06
CA PRO A 126 -6.10 9.81 12.19
C PRO A 126 -7.01 10.88 12.79
N SER A 127 -6.55 12.13 12.82
CA SER A 127 -7.38 13.27 13.22
C SER A 127 -8.61 13.44 12.32
N PRO A 128 -9.67 14.15 12.75
CA PRO A 128 -10.85 14.40 11.92
C PRO A 128 -10.50 15.02 10.56
N ASN A 129 -9.50 15.91 10.51
CA ASN A 129 -9.00 16.49 9.27
C ASN A 129 -8.46 15.41 8.31
N VAL A 130 -7.61 14.50 8.81
CA VAL A 130 -7.08 13.39 8.01
C VAL A 130 -8.21 12.48 7.53
N GLN A 131 -9.20 12.19 8.37
CA GLN A 131 -10.36 11.40 7.96
C GLN A 131 -11.14 12.09 6.83
N GLN A 132 -11.32 13.41 6.90
CA GLN A 132 -11.99 14.19 5.86
C GLN A 132 -11.20 14.20 4.54
N ILE A 133 -9.87 14.35 4.61
CA ILE A 133 -8.99 14.23 3.44
C ILE A 133 -9.22 12.87 2.78
N PHE A 134 -9.14 11.77 3.52
CA PHE A 134 -9.34 10.44 2.94
C PHE A 134 -10.76 10.20 2.43
N ALA A 135 -11.77 10.77 3.08
CA ALA A 135 -13.16 10.71 2.62
C ALA A 135 -13.36 11.38 1.25
N LYS A 136 -12.69 12.51 0.97
CA LYS A 136 -12.69 13.18 -0.35
C LYS A 136 -12.22 12.28 -1.48
N PHE A 137 -11.32 11.33 -1.18
CA PHE A 137 -10.81 10.33 -2.13
C PHE A 137 -11.55 8.98 -2.05
N GLY A 138 -12.71 8.92 -1.40
CA GLY A 138 -13.51 7.69 -1.26
C GLY A 138 -12.87 6.62 -0.36
N CYS A 139 -11.95 7.01 0.52
CA CYS A 139 -11.16 6.13 1.36
C CYS A 139 -11.58 6.20 2.85
N CYS A 140 -12.85 5.95 3.17
CA CYS A 140 -13.32 5.95 4.57
C CYS A 140 -12.76 4.75 5.38
N SER A 141 -12.79 4.91 6.71
CA SER A 141 -11.98 4.22 7.75
C SER A 141 -11.59 2.73 7.59
N PRO A 142 -10.39 2.31 8.06
CA PRO A 142 -9.85 0.93 7.95
C PRO A 142 -10.47 -0.15 8.86
N LYS A 143 -11.72 0.00 9.33
CA LYS A 143 -12.30 -0.95 10.31
C LYS A 143 -13.63 -1.60 9.93
N SER A 144 -14.27 -1.25 8.82
CA SER A 144 -15.50 -1.95 8.38
C SER A 144 -15.56 -2.29 6.90
N ASP A 145 -14.82 -1.60 6.03
CA ASP A 145 -15.18 -1.59 4.61
C ASP A 145 -14.17 -2.25 3.65
N ASP A 146 -13.03 -2.76 4.15
CA ASP A 146 -12.07 -3.53 3.33
C ASP A 146 -12.73 -4.78 2.67
N TYR A 147 -13.91 -5.20 3.17
CA TYR A 147 -14.74 -6.29 2.66
C TYR A 147 -16.18 -5.88 2.33
N ALA A 148 -16.54 -4.59 2.28
CA ALA A 148 -17.92 -4.19 1.94
C ALA A 148 -18.32 -4.66 0.52
N TRP A 149 -17.35 -4.75 -0.39
CA TRP A 149 -17.52 -5.36 -1.71
C TRP A 149 -17.73 -6.89 -1.67
N MET A 150 -17.26 -7.58 -0.62
CA MET A 150 -17.54 -9.02 -0.39
C MET A 150 -18.92 -9.28 0.22
N THR A 151 -19.58 -8.24 0.76
CA THR A 151 -20.94 -8.34 1.31
C THR A 151 -22.02 -7.91 0.32
N MET A 152 -21.66 -7.44 -0.88
CA MET A 152 -22.63 -7.20 -1.94
C MET A 152 -23.03 -8.54 -2.56
N SER A 153 -24.30 -8.92 -2.47
CA SER A 153 -24.84 -10.10 -3.15
C SER A 153 -24.67 -9.95 -4.67
N ASP A 154 -24.30 -11.04 -5.35
CA ASP A 154 -24.00 -11.16 -6.79
C ASP A 154 -25.14 -10.75 -7.76
N GLU A 155 -26.22 -10.14 -7.28
CA GLU A 155 -27.42 -9.78 -8.06
C GLU A 155 -27.18 -8.64 -9.06
N ASN A 156 -26.10 -7.84 -8.93
CA ASN A 156 -25.87 -6.67 -9.78
C ASN A 156 -24.89 -6.90 -10.95
N PHE A 157 -24.37 -8.12 -11.16
CA PHE A 157 -23.40 -8.39 -12.23
C PHE A 157 -24.03 -8.84 -13.57
N ILE A 158 -25.34 -9.14 -13.61
CA ILE A 158 -26.02 -9.66 -14.83
C ILE A 158 -27.05 -8.65 -15.37
N GLN A 159 -26.68 -7.38 -15.60
CA GLN A 159 -27.56 -6.47 -16.35
C GLN A 159 -26.87 -5.53 -17.34
N SER A 160 -25.55 -5.62 -17.53
CA SER A 160 -24.81 -4.72 -18.44
C SER A 160 -24.18 -5.43 -19.65
N SER A 161 -24.75 -6.54 -20.13
CA SER A 161 -24.32 -7.20 -21.37
C SER A 161 -25.47 -7.57 -22.29
N SER A 162 -26.36 -6.60 -22.54
CA SER A 162 -27.28 -6.66 -23.67
C SER A 162 -27.48 -5.27 -24.26
N LEU A 163 -26.51 -4.85 -25.08
CA LEU A 163 -26.70 -4.02 -26.28
C LEU A 163 -25.67 -4.49 -27.32
#